data_AF-A0A1V5P8W8-F1
#
_entry.id   AF-A0A1V5P8W8-F1
#
_cell.length_a   1.000
_cell.length_b   1.000
_cell.length_c   1.000
_cell.angle_alpha   90.00
_cell.angle_beta   90.00
_cell.angle_gamma   90.00
#
_symmetry.space_group_name_H-M   'P 1'
#
loop_
_entity.id
_entity.type
_entity.pdbx_description
1 polymer ?
#
loop_
_entity_poly.entity_id
_entity_poly.type
_entity_poly.pdbx_seq_one_letter_code
_entity_poly.pdbx_strand_id
1 'polypeptide(L)'
;MFLNRKILNRISGWTLMEIMIAMAIILSLTAISVGSYRVYQRSLNFRGALKQLEGDLKQLQQMSITNPYPAEQANMLNPVTYRLQSDADNKGYTLEVCDTTGVSDNEPPRKIIKTVRFPGDIMWTEAVNLRFQQLGVPVNAGQAETVILTLRKGAAAEEANDVKKSITINASGAITAEKY
;
A
#
# COMPACT_ATOMS: atom_id res chain seq x y z
N MET A 1 -32.49 -0.22 -75.34
CA MET A 1 -32.44 1.17 -74.82
C MET A 1 -33.14 1.20 -73.47
N PHE A 2 -32.37 1.52 -72.41
CA PHE A 2 -32.73 1.86 -71.02
C PHE A 2 -33.67 0.96 -70.18
N LEU A 3 -33.06 0.14 -69.32
CA LEU A 3 -33.64 -0.35 -68.06
C LEU A 3 -32.70 0.06 -66.93
N ASN A 4 -32.73 1.35 -66.54
CA ASN A 4 -31.97 1.85 -65.40
C ASN A 4 -32.86 1.74 -64.15
N ARG A 5 -32.93 0.53 -63.60
CA ARG A 5 -33.76 0.17 -62.45
C ARG A 5 -33.13 0.75 -61.19
N LYS A 6 -33.63 1.92 -60.78
CA LYS A 6 -33.68 2.46 -59.40
C LYS A 6 -32.79 1.71 -58.39
N ILE A 7 -31.48 1.95 -58.44
CA ILE A 7 -30.61 1.83 -57.25
C ILE A 7 -30.44 3.26 -56.72
N LEU A 8 -31.56 3.92 -56.42
CA LEU A 8 -31.53 4.95 -55.39
C LEU A 8 -31.51 4.17 -54.08
N ASN A 9 -30.30 3.75 -53.68
CA ASN A 9 -30.00 3.53 -52.29
C ASN A 9 -30.44 4.82 -51.58
N ARG A 10 -31.57 4.78 -50.87
CA ARG A 10 -31.87 5.78 -49.85
C ARG A 10 -30.73 5.67 -48.86
N ILE A 11 -29.74 6.54 -49.01
CA ILE A 11 -28.78 6.83 -47.97
C ILE A 11 -29.63 7.46 -46.87
N SER A 12 -30.13 6.61 -45.97
CA SER A 12 -30.78 7.01 -44.74
C SER A 12 -29.68 7.63 -43.87
N GLY A 13 -29.44 8.92 -44.07
CA GLY A 13 -28.56 9.70 -43.22
C GLY A 13 -29.17 9.80 -41.83
N TRP A 14 -28.31 9.78 -40.80
CA TRP A 14 -28.72 10.05 -39.44
C TRP A 14 -29.18 11.50 -39.34
N THR A 15 -30.33 11.72 -38.70
CA THR A 15 -30.81 13.08 -38.44
C THR A 15 -29.90 13.75 -37.42
N LEU A 16 -29.75 15.07 -37.52
CA LEU A 16 -28.95 15.84 -36.56
C LEU A 16 -29.44 15.64 -35.12
N MET A 17 -30.76 15.46 -34.94
CA MET A 17 -31.39 15.14 -33.66
C MET A 17 -30.94 13.77 -33.12
N GLU A 18 -30.93 12.72 -33.96
CA GLU A 18 -30.48 11.39 -33.52
C GLU A 18 -29.01 11.40 -33.09
N ILE A 19 -28.15 12.15 -33.80
CA ILE A 19 -26.74 12.30 -33.43
C ILE A 19 -26.60 13.02 -32.07
N MET A 20 -27.39 14.07 -31.82
CA MET A 20 -27.37 14.78 -30.53
C MET A 20 -27.81 13.88 -29.37
N ILE A 21 -28.87 13.08 -29.57
CA ILE A 21 -29.35 12.12 -28.56
C ILE A 21 -28.30 11.04 -28.31
N ALA A 22 -27.69 10.49 -29.36
CA ALA A 22 -26.63 9.50 -29.22
C ALA A 22 -25.42 10.06 -28.44
N MET A 23 -24.99 11.29 -28.74
CA MET A 23 -23.91 11.94 -27.99
C MET A 23 -24.25 12.15 -26.51
N ALA A 24 -25.48 12.58 -26.20
CA ALA A 24 -25.92 12.77 -24.82
C ALA A 24 -25.89 11.45 -24.01
N ILE A 25 -26.31 10.35 -24.63
CA ILE A 25 -26.26 9.01 -24.02
C ILE A 25 -24.81 8.59 -23.78
N ILE A 26 -23.93 8.74 -24.79
CA ILE A 26 -22.51 8.37 -24.67
C ILE A 26 -21.82 9.17 -23.56
N LEU A 27 -22.04 10.48 -23.49
CA LEU A 27 -21.45 11.33 -22.45
C LEU A 27 -21.92 10.91 -21.05
N SER A 28 -23.21 10.61 -20.89
CA SER A 28 -23.78 10.16 -19.62
C SER A 28 -23.16 8.82 -19.16
N LEU A 29 -23.04 7.85 -20.07
CA LEU A 29 -22.42 6.56 -19.77
C LEU A 29 -20.92 6.71 -19.43
N THR A 30 -20.22 7.58 -20.15
CA THR A 30 -18.78 7.82 -19.92
C THR A 30 -18.55 8.45 -18.55
N ALA A 31 -19.39 9.41 -18.14
CA ALA A 31 -19.28 10.05 -16.83
C ALA A 31 -19.41 9.04 -15.68
N ILE A 32 -20.37 8.11 -15.75
CA ILE A 32 -20.58 7.07 -14.74
C ILE A 32 -19.40 6.07 -14.73
N SER A 33 -18.91 5.71 -15.91
CA SER A 33 -17.78 4.77 -16.06
C SER A 33 -16.50 5.31 -15.40
N VAL A 34 -16.16 6.58 -15.62
CA VAL A 34 -14.97 7.21 -15.03
C VAL A 34 -15.04 7.25 -13.50
N GLY A 35 -16.20 7.57 -12.92
CA GLY A 35 -16.40 7.57 -11.47
C GLY A 35 -16.18 6.17 -10.88
N SER A 36 -16.79 5.16 -11.49
CA SER A 36 -16.70 3.76 -11.07
C SER A 36 -15.27 3.23 -11.15
N TYR A 37 -14.55 3.55 -12.23
CA TYR A 37 -13.16 3.15 -12.41
C TYR A 37 -12.23 3.73 -11.33
N ARG A 38 -12.42 5.00 -10.95
CA ARG A 38 -11.61 5.64 -9.89
C ARG A 38 -11.81 4.95 -8.53
N VAL A 39 -13.04 4.57 -8.18
CA VAL A 39 -13.32 3.85 -6.94
C VAL A 39 -12.66 2.47 -6.93
N TYR A 40 -12.77 1.75 -8.05
CA TYR A 40 -12.14 0.45 -8.22
C TYR A 40 -10.61 0.52 -8.12
N GLN A 41 -9.99 1.46 -8.84
CA GLN A 41 -8.54 1.66 -8.81
C GLN A 41 -8.03 1.97 -7.40
N ARG A 42 -8.75 2.79 -6.64
CA ARG A 42 -8.42 3.08 -5.23
C ARG A 42 -8.44 1.82 -4.36
N SER A 43 -9.42 0.94 -4.56
CA SER A 43 -9.50 -0.34 -3.82
C SER A 43 -8.35 -1.29 -4.18
N LEU A 44 -8.01 -1.39 -5.47
CA LEU A 44 -6.86 -2.17 -5.92
C LEU A 44 -5.55 -1.67 -5.34
N ASN A 45 -5.32 -0.35 -5.36
CA ASN A 45 -4.12 0.25 -4.82
C ASN A 45 -3.94 -0.06 -3.33
N PHE A 46 -5.02 0.00 -2.55
CA PHE A 46 -4.96 -0.30 -1.11
C PHE A 46 -4.73 -1.79 -0.85
N ARG A 47 -5.38 -2.69 -1.60
CA ARG A 47 -5.08 -4.13 -1.58
C ARG A 47 -3.61 -4.42 -1.90
N GLY A 48 -3.07 -3.75 -2.91
CA GLY A 48 -1.67 -3.85 -3.30
C GLY A 48 -0.73 -3.38 -2.18
N ALA A 49 -0.99 -2.22 -1.60
CA ALA A 49 -0.20 -1.65 -0.52
C ALA A 49 -0.17 -2.56 0.72
N LEU A 50 -1.31 -3.11 1.15
CA LEU A 50 -1.36 -4.06 2.26
C LEU A 50 -0.56 -5.33 1.98
N LYS A 51 -0.73 -5.94 0.80
CA LYS A 51 -0.01 -7.16 0.43
C LYS A 51 1.50 -6.91 0.33
N GLN A 52 1.89 -5.76 -0.20
CA GLN A 52 3.29 -5.35 -0.27
C GLN A 52 3.87 -5.17 1.13
N LEU A 53 3.16 -4.48 2.03
CA LEU A 53 3.57 -4.31 3.41
C LEU A 53 3.68 -5.66 4.14
N GLU A 54 2.71 -6.56 3.98
CA GLU A 54 2.75 -7.90 4.55
C GLU A 54 3.97 -8.70 4.05
N GLY A 55 4.24 -8.66 2.75
CA GLY A 55 5.41 -9.30 2.14
C GLY A 55 6.72 -8.73 2.66
N ASP A 56 6.81 -7.40 2.77
CA ASP A 56 7.99 -6.71 3.26
C ASP A 56 8.23 -6.98 4.75
N LEU A 57 7.18 -7.10 5.58
CA LEU A 57 7.28 -7.49 6.98
C LEU A 57 7.82 -8.92 7.15
N LYS A 58 7.31 -9.87 6.36
CA LYS A 58 7.81 -11.26 6.35
C LYS A 58 9.26 -11.32 5.87
N GLN A 59 9.61 -10.53 4.86
CA GLN A 59 10.97 -10.42 4.37
C GLN A 59 11.89 -9.83 5.45
N LEU A 60 11.47 -8.76 6.12
CA LEU A 60 12.22 -8.14 7.21
C LEU A 60 12.44 -9.10 8.37
N GLN A 61 11.40 -9.87 8.73
CA GLN A 61 11.49 -10.93 9.73
C GLN A 61 12.49 -12.02 9.30
N GLN A 62 12.42 -12.51 8.06
CA GLN A 62 13.38 -13.49 7.54
C GLN A 62 14.81 -12.94 7.53
N MET A 63 14.99 -11.67 7.15
CA MET A 63 16.30 -11.01 7.19
C MET A 63 16.82 -10.90 8.61
N SER A 64 15.96 -10.64 9.59
CA SER A 64 16.38 -10.64 10.99
C SER A 64 16.91 -11.99 11.45
N ILE A 65 16.26 -13.08 11.05
CA ILE A 65 16.67 -14.45 11.39
C ILE A 65 17.97 -14.84 10.68
N THR A 66 18.09 -14.52 9.39
CA THR A 66 19.25 -14.88 8.58
C THR A 66 20.45 -13.97 8.79
N ASN A 67 20.22 -12.76 9.32
CA ASN A 67 21.22 -11.74 9.62
C ASN A 67 22.27 -11.53 8.50
N PRO A 68 21.85 -11.16 7.27
CA PRO A 68 22.79 -10.90 6.17
C PRO A 68 23.71 -9.69 6.40
N TYR A 69 23.47 -8.90 7.45
CA TYR A 69 24.23 -7.70 7.79
C TYR A 69 24.76 -7.80 9.22
N PRO A 70 25.75 -8.67 9.49
CA PRO A 70 26.29 -8.84 10.83
C PRO A 70 26.97 -7.56 11.35
N ALA A 71 27.03 -7.40 12.67
CA ALA A 71 27.78 -6.33 13.32
C ALA A 71 29.26 -6.38 12.88
N GLU A 72 29.82 -5.23 12.49
CA GLU A 72 31.24 -5.12 12.06
C GLU A 72 32.21 -5.28 13.22
N GLN A 73 31.76 -4.99 14.44
CA GLN A 73 32.53 -5.21 15.66
C GLN A 73 32.02 -6.47 16.35
N ALA A 74 32.91 -7.45 16.55
CA ALA A 74 32.68 -8.71 17.25
C ALA A 74 32.28 -8.56 18.74
N ASN A 75 31.93 -7.36 19.19
CA ASN A 75 31.39 -7.12 20.51
C ASN A 75 29.91 -7.55 20.52
N MET A 76 29.70 -8.83 20.84
CA MET A 76 28.44 -9.55 20.96
C MET A 76 27.36 -8.92 21.88
N LEU A 77 27.56 -7.70 22.38
CA LEU A 77 26.65 -7.06 23.34
C LEU A 77 25.44 -6.40 22.69
N ASN A 78 25.53 -5.94 21.44
CA ASN A 78 24.42 -5.27 20.75
C ASN A 78 24.01 -6.07 19.50
N PRO A 79 22.93 -6.86 19.55
CA PRO A 79 22.44 -7.54 18.37
C PRO A 79 21.87 -6.53 17.37
N VAL A 80 22.21 -6.73 16.09
CA VAL A 80 21.66 -5.96 14.97
C VAL A 80 20.14 -6.09 14.97
N THR A 81 19.45 -4.97 14.78
CA THR A 81 18.00 -4.93 14.67
C THR A 81 17.55 -4.52 13.28
N TYR A 82 16.43 -5.09 12.86
CA TYR A 82 15.82 -4.81 11.57
C TYR A 82 14.55 -3.99 11.81
N ARG A 83 14.52 -2.77 11.28
CA ARG A 83 13.48 -1.78 11.58
C ARG A 83 12.63 -1.48 10.36
N LEU A 84 11.33 -1.33 10.57
CA LEU A 84 10.39 -0.68 9.67
C LEU A 84 9.98 0.63 10.34
N GLN A 85 10.28 1.74 9.68
CA GLN A 85 9.93 3.08 10.13
C GLN A 85 9.01 3.77 9.11
N SER A 86 7.93 4.39 9.57
CA SER A 86 7.08 5.21 8.71
C SER A 86 7.78 6.50 8.31
N ASP A 87 7.54 6.97 7.08
CA ASP A 87 8.00 8.28 6.63
C ASP A 87 7.33 9.40 7.45
N ALA A 88 7.95 10.59 7.51
CA ALA A 88 7.43 11.72 8.29
C ALA A 88 6.03 12.21 7.86
N ASP A 89 5.65 11.96 6.61
CA ASP A 89 4.33 12.28 6.06
C ASP A 89 3.33 11.11 6.13
N ASN A 90 3.73 10.00 6.75
CA ASN A 90 2.97 8.75 6.86
C ASN A 90 2.55 8.14 5.51
N LYS A 91 3.12 8.59 4.38
CA LYS A 91 2.80 8.09 3.03
C LYS A 91 3.76 7.01 2.54
N GLY A 92 4.49 6.40 3.44
CA GLY A 92 5.48 5.40 3.10
C GLY A 92 6.14 4.82 4.33
N TYR A 93 7.08 3.92 4.08
CA TYR A 93 7.93 3.35 5.10
C TYR A 93 9.30 3.03 4.52
N THR A 94 10.27 2.96 5.42
CA THR A 94 11.63 2.55 5.14
C THR A 94 11.96 1.32 5.98
N LEU A 95 12.55 0.33 5.32
CA LEU A 95 13.14 -0.86 5.91
C LEU A 95 14.64 -0.62 6.08
N GLU A 96 15.16 -0.84 7.27
CA GLU A 96 16.54 -0.50 7.59
C GLU A 96 17.15 -1.43 8.64
N VAL A 97 18.49 -1.38 8.71
CA VAL A 97 19.31 -2.14 9.64
C VAL A 97 19.95 -1.15 10.61
N CYS A 98 19.84 -1.41 11.91
CA CYS A 98 20.37 -0.57 12.98
C CYS A 98 21.29 -1.39 13.91
N ASP A 99 22.39 -0.79 14.37
CA ASP A 99 23.42 -1.47 15.17
C ASP A 99 23.09 -1.54 16.68
N THR A 100 21.96 -0.99 17.13
CA THR A 100 21.66 -0.90 18.57
C THR A 100 20.23 -1.37 18.91
N THR A 101 20.11 -2.13 20.00
CA THR A 101 18.86 -2.42 20.71
C THR A 101 18.38 -1.22 21.57
N GLY A 102 19.22 -0.21 21.74
CA GLY A 102 19.04 0.93 22.62
C GLY A 102 18.25 2.08 21.99
N VAL A 103 16.91 1.99 22.04
CA VAL A 103 15.91 3.03 22.39
C VAL A 103 15.91 4.41 21.71
N SER A 104 16.94 4.86 20.99
CA SER A 104 16.89 6.14 20.30
C SER A 104 16.34 5.96 18.88
N ASP A 105 15.15 6.50 18.63
CA ASP A 105 14.54 6.57 17.29
C ASP A 105 15.31 7.49 16.32
N ASN A 106 16.40 8.11 16.80
CA ASN A 106 17.21 9.09 16.07
C ASN A 106 18.58 8.56 15.64
N GLU A 107 18.89 7.27 15.89
CA GLU A 107 20.14 6.71 15.40
C GLU A 107 20.07 6.52 13.88
N PRO A 108 21.08 7.00 13.12
CA PRO A 108 21.10 6.82 11.68
C PRO A 108 21.15 5.32 11.34
N PRO A 109 20.39 4.87 10.33
CA PRO A 109 20.47 3.49 9.90
C PRO A 109 21.85 3.18 9.35
N ARG A 110 22.36 2.01 9.72
CA ARG A 110 23.59 1.48 9.12
C ARG A 110 23.39 1.22 7.64
N LYS A 111 22.21 0.68 7.30
CA LYS A 111 21.84 0.38 5.91
C LYS A 111 20.34 0.51 5.70
N ILE A 112 19.98 1.24 4.66
CA ILE A 112 18.62 1.25 4.13
C ILE A 112 18.48 0.05 3.19
N ILE A 113 17.54 -0.84 3.52
CA ILE A 113 17.22 -2.02 2.71
C ILE A 113 16.30 -1.62 1.57
N LYS A 114 15.25 -0.86 1.88
CA LYS A 114 14.20 -0.50 0.94
C LYS A 114 13.41 0.69 1.46
N THR A 115 13.00 1.58 0.56
CA THR A 115 12.02 2.64 0.86
C THR A 115 10.82 2.45 -0.06
N VAL A 116 9.62 2.52 0.51
CA VAL A 116 8.36 2.30 -0.19
C VAL A 116 7.43 3.48 0.05
N ARG A 117 6.87 4.00 -1.04
CA ARG A 117 5.80 5.01 -1.01
C ARG A 117 4.46 4.38 -1.33
N PHE A 118 3.45 4.69 -0.52
CA PHE A 118 2.10 4.25 -0.78
C PHE A 118 1.48 5.02 -1.94
N PRO A 119 0.69 4.34 -2.81
CA PRO A 119 0.04 5.01 -3.93
C PRO A 119 -1.18 5.84 -3.48
N GLY A 120 -1.26 7.08 -3.95
CA GLY A 120 -2.44 7.94 -3.81
C GLY A 120 -2.69 8.45 -2.39
N ASP A 121 -3.88 8.13 -1.86
CA ASP A 121 -4.43 8.64 -0.61
C ASP A 121 -4.26 7.64 0.56
N ILE A 122 -3.35 6.68 0.41
CA ILE A 122 -3.07 5.66 1.42
C ILE A 122 -2.00 6.18 2.36
N MET A 123 -2.20 6.02 3.65
CA MET A 123 -1.25 6.41 4.68
C MET A 123 -1.36 5.56 5.94
N TRP A 124 -0.33 5.63 6.77
CA TRP A 124 -0.42 5.13 8.13
C TRP A 124 -1.47 5.89 8.94
N THR A 125 -2.10 5.18 9.87
CA THR A 125 -2.98 5.82 10.86
C THR A 125 -2.13 6.55 11.91
N GLU A 126 -1.00 5.95 12.29
CA GLU A 126 -0.06 6.47 13.29
C GLU A 126 1.37 6.23 12.82
N ALA A 127 2.32 6.99 13.36
CA ALA A 127 3.73 6.74 13.07
C ALA A 127 4.13 5.33 13.53
N VAL A 128 4.77 4.59 12.64
CA VAL A 128 5.17 3.20 12.87
C VAL A 128 6.66 3.14 13.07
N ASN A 129 7.08 2.44 14.12
CA ASN A 129 8.45 2.05 14.35
C ASN A 129 8.45 0.62 14.88
N LEU A 130 8.62 -0.35 13.98
CA LEU A 130 8.64 -1.77 14.29
C LEU A 130 10.05 -2.29 14.19
N ARG A 131 10.49 -3.06 15.18
CA ARG A 131 11.83 -3.65 15.20
C ARG A 131 11.76 -5.17 15.35
N PHE A 132 12.61 -5.89 14.64
CA PHE A 132 12.83 -7.33 14.78
C PHE A 132 14.24 -7.60 15.29
N GLN A 133 14.35 -8.49 16.28
CA GLN A 133 15.62 -9.07 16.74
C GLN A 133 15.96 -10.32 15.92
N GLN A 134 17.18 -10.85 16.09
CA GLN A 134 17.69 -12.03 15.36
C GLN A 134 16.86 -13.31 15.51
N LEU A 135 15.86 -13.32 16.39
CA LEU A 135 14.89 -14.42 16.54
C LEU A 135 13.64 -14.25 15.67
N GLY A 136 13.53 -13.18 14.87
CA GLY A 136 12.32 -12.88 14.11
C GLY A 136 11.14 -12.43 14.97
N VAL A 137 11.40 -12.06 16.22
CA VAL A 137 10.40 -11.62 17.19
C VAL A 137 10.38 -10.08 17.24
N PRO A 138 9.19 -9.44 17.27
CA PRO A 138 9.10 -8.00 17.40
C PRO A 138 9.63 -7.55 18.78
N VAL A 139 10.36 -6.44 18.80
CA VAL A 139 11.10 -5.93 19.98
C VAL A 139 10.40 -4.73 20.62
N ASN A 140 9.27 -4.31 20.08
CA ASN A 140 8.58 -3.13 20.56
C ASN A 140 8.07 -3.33 22.00
N ALA A 141 8.80 -2.70 22.92
CA ALA A 141 8.40 -2.33 24.27
C ALA A 141 7.93 -3.45 25.20
N GLY A 142 8.84 -4.32 25.64
CA GLY A 142 8.84 -4.86 27.01
C GLY A 142 7.65 -5.70 27.48
N GLN A 143 6.64 -5.98 26.66
CA GLN A 143 5.48 -6.80 26.99
C GLN A 143 5.11 -7.71 25.81
N ALA A 144 4.48 -8.84 26.14
CA ALA A 144 3.99 -9.85 25.21
C ALA A 144 2.80 -9.34 24.37
N GLU A 145 2.98 -8.20 23.71
CA GLU A 145 1.90 -7.48 23.06
C GLU A 145 1.93 -7.66 21.54
N THR A 146 0.72 -7.70 21.01
CA THR A 146 0.45 -7.80 19.59
C THR A 146 0.66 -6.43 18.96
N VAL A 147 1.58 -6.28 18.00
CA VAL A 147 1.76 -5.03 17.26
C VAL A 147 0.71 -4.94 16.16
N ILE A 148 -0.05 -3.85 16.14
CA ILE A 148 -1.12 -3.61 15.16
C ILE A 148 -0.69 -2.45 14.27
N LEU A 149 -0.52 -2.73 12.98
CA LEU A 149 -0.13 -1.78 11.95
C LEU A 149 -1.34 -1.45 11.09
N THR A 150 -1.87 -0.22 11.22
CA THR A 150 -3.13 0.15 10.55
C THR A 150 -2.89 1.11 9.39
N LEU A 151 -3.23 0.65 8.17
CA LEU A 151 -3.33 1.52 7.00
C LEU A 151 -4.74 2.07 6.89
N ARG A 152 -4.83 3.35 6.51
CA ARG A 152 -6.08 4.01 6.19
C ARG A 152 -6.07 4.56 4.77
N LYS A 153 -7.27 4.75 4.24
CA LYS A 153 -7.52 5.29 2.90
C LYS A 153 -8.29 6.60 3.06
N GLY A 154 -7.60 7.74 3.05
CA GLY A 154 -8.24 9.04 3.26
C GLY A 154 -7.26 10.18 3.51
N ALA A 155 -7.79 11.41 3.59
CA ALA A 155 -7.02 12.57 4.03
C ALA A 155 -6.71 12.47 5.54
N ALA A 156 -5.82 13.33 6.04
CA ALA A 156 -5.36 13.26 7.42
C ALA A 156 -6.48 13.40 8.47
N ALA A 157 -7.61 14.03 8.11
CA ALA A 157 -8.81 14.16 8.94
C ALA A 157 -9.63 12.87 8.92
N GLU A 158 -10.05 12.41 10.10
CA GLU A 158 -10.80 11.18 10.31
C GLU A 158 -12.21 11.29 9.69
N GLU A 159 -12.34 10.96 8.41
CA GLU A 159 -13.64 10.85 7.76
C GLU A 159 -14.34 9.55 8.18
N ALA A 160 -15.64 9.63 8.45
CA ALA A 160 -16.46 8.52 8.94
C ALA A 160 -16.55 7.30 8.00
N ASN A 161 -16.01 7.38 6.78
CA ASN A 161 -16.02 6.33 5.75
C ASN A 161 -14.62 5.82 5.37
N ASP A 162 -13.60 6.11 6.19
CA ASP A 162 -12.24 5.63 5.94
C ASP A 162 -12.16 4.10 6.08
N VAL A 163 -11.70 3.44 5.01
CA VAL A 163 -11.36 2.02 5.07
C VAL A 163 -10.05 1.89 5.83
N LYS A 164 -10.13 1.37 7.06
CA LYS A 164 -8.98 1.00 7.88
C LYS A 164 -8.78 -0.51 7.82
N LYS A 165 -7.54 -0.94 7.66
CA LYS A 165 -7.16 -2.37 7.72
C LYS A 165 -5.85 -2.53 8.45
N SER A 166 -5.80 -3.54 9.31
CA SER A 166 -4.65 -3.78 10.16
C SER A 166 -3.86 -5.03 9.76
N ILE A 167 -2.54 -4.96 9.95
CA ILE A 167 -1.66 -6.13 10.00
C ILE A 167 -1.26 -6.33 11.46
N THR A 168 -1.48 -7.53 11.94
CA THR A 168 -1.30 -7.93 13.33
C THR A 168 -0.08 -8.82 13.44
N ILE A 169 0.88 -8.44 14.29
CA ILE A 169 2.10 -9.21 14.56
C ILE A 169 2.06 -9.64 16.01
N ASN A 170 1.90 -10.94 16.27
CA ASN A 170 1.83 -11.43 17.63
C ASN A 170 3.23 -11.47 18.29
N ALA A 171 3.26 -11.76 19.60
CA ALA A 171 4.50 -11.89 20.36
C ALA A 171 5.42 -13.03 19.89
N SER A 172 4.91 -14.00 19.12
CA SER A 172 5.73 -15.07 18.52
C SER A 172 6.27 -14.70 17.12
N GLY A 173 6.00 -13.48 16.64
CA GLY A 173 6.38 -13.02 15.30
C GLY A 173 5.46 -13.52 14.16
N ALA A 174 4.33 -14.16 14.46
CA ALA A 174 3.36 -14.50 13.43
C ALA A 174 2.66 -13.24 12.90
N ILE A 175 2.75 -13.03 11.59
CA ILE A 175 2.18 -11.88 10.88
C ILE A 175 0.86 -12.31 10.22
N THR A 176 -0.23 -11.65 10.59
CA THR A 176 -1.58 -11.88 10.05
C THR A 176 -2.17 -10.58 9.52
N ALA A 177 -2.52 -10.54 8.24
CA ALA A 177 -3.23 -9.41 7.66
C ALA A 177 -4.76 -9.61 7.75
N GLU A 178 -5.50 -8.55 8.06
CA GLU A 178 -6.95 -8.58 8.00
C GLU A 178 -7.44 -8.84 6.56
N LYS A 179 -8.44 -9.71 6.41
CA LYS A 179 -9.01 -10.02 5.11
C LYS A 179 -9.82 -8.85 4.55
N TYR A 180 -9.84 -8.79 3.23
CA TYR A 180 -10.53 -7.78 2.43
C TYR A 180 -11.95 -8.18 2.04
#